data_AF-A0A973HK14-F1
#
_entry.id   AF-A0A973HK14-F1
#
_cell.length_a   1.000
_cell.length_b   1.000
_cell.length_c   1.000
_cell.angle_alpha   90.00
_cell.angle_beta   90.00
_cell.angle_gamma   90.00
#
_symmetry.space_group_name_H-M   'P 1'
#
loop_
_entity.id
_entity.type
_entity.pdbx_description
1 polymer ?
#
loop_
_entity_poly.entity_id
_entity_poly.type
_entity_poly.pdbx_seq_one_letter_code
_entity_poly.pdbx_strand_id
1 'polypeptide(L)'
;MDPIDYLWTRLTEPLGAEMVLQEINGEDVTCYCCDRKSQYWASGKYVNRQDSYLKMEVPVCAPCNALFLGTQRLGIEKGTQEKPAGFGKLGMLAGCGLIVTAKESIILTNPGWHKRISYSDNVLCRLEMVSGKSAFEYIVALMKTLEPADFPVLYISDLGRKKAELVKNLVYTTDSKVLIACSANGAARIDLALLDELQKFAVNDKKSWTKFKRFINDASHGRISPSDEKLQEFMAISPESLRLARLLPADPHEKLALMRIV
;
A
#
# COMPACT_ATOMS: atom_id res chain seq x y z
N MET A 1 5.78 17.66 1.65
CA MET A 1 4.98 17.30 0.47
C MET A 1 4.03 16.17 0.87
N ASP A 2 2.75 16.28 0.52
CA ASP A 2 1.75 15.25 0.85
C ASP A 2 2.01 13.94 0.06
N PRO A 3 1.78 12.74 0.65
CA PRO A 3 1.99 11.46 -0.05
C PRO A 3 1.32 11.33 -1.41
N ILE A 4 0.10 11.86 -1.60
CA ILE A 4 -0.56 11.78 -2.92
C ILE A 4 0.11 12.70 -3.95
N ASP A 5 0.65 13.85 -3.51
CA ASP A 5 1.41 14.75 -4.38
C ASP A 5 2.77 14.15 -4.73
N TYR A 6 3.40 13.44 -3.80
CA TYR A 6 4.64 12.71 -4.11
C TYR A 6 4.41 11.60 -5.12
N LEU A 7 3.33 10.82 -4.97
CA LEU A 7 2.92 9.84 -5.96
C LEU A 7 2.59 10.46 -7.32
N TRP A 8 2.03 11.67 -7.33
CA TRP A 8 1.85 12.47 -8.54
C TRP A 8 3.18 12.78 -9.19
N THR A 9 4.05 13.53 -8.53
CA THR A 9 5.32 14.00 -9.08
C THR A 9 6.26 12.85 -9.48
N ARG A 10 6.22 11.71 -8.77
CA ARG A 10 7.14 10.59 -9.01
C ARG A 10 6.64 9.53 -9.98
N LEU A 11 5.35 9.53 -10.29
CA LEU A 11 4.78 8.44 -11.10
C LEU A 11 3.63 8.89 -11.98
N THR A 12 2.66 9.59 -11.42
CA THR A 12 1.34 9.74 -12.08
C THR A 12 1.11 11.08 -12.79
N GLU A 13 2.04 12.03 -12.68
CA GLU A 13 2.00 13.31 -13.41
C GLU A 13 1.86 13.15 -14.94
N PRO A 14 2.57 12.23 -15.62
CA PRO A 14 2.40 12.02 -17.06
C PRO A 14 0.95 11.68 -17.46
N LEU A 15 0.15 11.15 -16.54
CA LEU A 15 -1.27 10.86 -16.78
C LEU A 15 -2.11 12.13 -16.88
N GLY A 16 -1.64 13.27 -16.39
CA GLY A 16 -2.37 14.54 -16.46
C GLY A 16 -2.70 14.98 -17.89
N ALA A 17 -1.84 14.65 -18.86
CA ALA A 17 -2.10 14.93 -20.27
C ALA A 17 -3.25 14.11 -20.87
N GLU A 18 -3.62 13.00 -20.23
CA GLU A 18 -4.72 12.12 -20.63
C GLU A 18 -6.03 12.47 -19.89
N MET A 19 -6.01 13.45 -18.99
CA MET A 19 -7.16 13.88 -18.20
C MET A 19 -7.77 15.16 -18.78
N VAL A 20 -9.10 15.27 -18.69
CA VAL A 20 -9.81 16.54 -18.91
C VAL A 20 -9.79 17.33 -17.61
N LEU A 21 -8.76 18.17 -17.44
CA LEU A 21 -8.53 18.94 -16.21
C LEU A 21 -9.11 20.35 -16.30
N GLN A 22 -9.58 20.83 -15.16
CA GLN A 22 -10.05 22.20 -14.93
C GLN A 22 -9.03 22.96 -14.07
N GLU A 23 -8.86 24.25 -14.38
CA GLU A 23 -8.06 25.19 -13.58
C GLU A 23 -8.89 25.72 -12.39
N ILE A 24 -8.21 26.14 -11.33
CA ILE A 24 -8.84 26.77 -10.16
C ILE A 24 -9.13 28.24 -10.48
N ASN A 25 -10.41 28.62 -10.55
CA ASN A 25 -10.84 29.99 -10.90
C ASN A 25 -11.15 30.85 -9.66
N GLY A 26 -10.25 30.89 -8.68
CA GLY A 26 -10.33 31.78 -7.52
C GLY A 26 -11.26 31.33 -6.37
N GLU A 27 -12.05 30.28 -6.55
CA GLU A 27 -12.81 29.64 -5.46
C GLU A 27 -11.98 28.53 -4.78
N ASP A 28 -12.06 28.45 -3.45
CA ASP A 28 -11.44 27.42 -2.63
C ASP A 28 -12.19 26.08 -2.83
N VAL A 29 -11.64 25.18 -3.65
CA VAL A 29 -12.22 23.86 -3.92
C VAL A 29 -11.57 22.82 -2.99
N THR A 30 -12.36 21.93 -2.39
CA THR A 30 -11.83 20.86 -1.53
C THR A 30 -11.91 19.51 -2.23
N CYS A 31 -10.82 18.76 -2.29
CA CYS A 31 -10.77 17.48 -2.99
C CYS A 31 -11.52 16.42 -2.18
N TYR A 32 -12.50 15.76 -2.79
CA TYR A 32 -13.30 14.71 -2.13
C TYR A 32 -12.48 13.49 -1.68
N CYS A 33 -11.35 13.20 -2.33
CA CYS A 33 -10.55 12.02 -1.98
C CYS A 33 -9.56 12.27 -0.82
N CYS A 34 -8.85 13.41 -0.82
CA CYS A 34 -7.84 13.70 0.21
C CYS A 34 -8.30 14.74 1.23
N ASP A 35 -9.48 15.32 1.09
CA ASP A 35 -10.04 16.39 1.93
C ASP A 35 -9.17 17.67 1.97
N ARG A 36 -8.17 17.79 1.09
CA ARG A 36 -7.27 18.96 1.01
C ARG A 36 -7.88 20.06 0.15
N LYS A 37 -7.67 21.31 0.55
CA LYS A 37 -8.02 22.50 -0.22
C LYS A 37 -7.13 22.70 -1.44
N SER A 38 -7.68 23.35 -2.46
CA SER A 38 -7.08 23.58 -3.78
C SER A 38 -5.72 24.29 -3.75
N GLN A 39 -5.54 25.22 -2.81
CA GLN A 39 -4.26 25.90 -2.57
C GLN A 39 -3.10 24.98 -2.16
N TYR A 40 -3.37 23.74 -1.74
CA TYR A 40 -2.35 22.78 -1.32
C TYR A 40 -2.08 21.66 -2.34
N TRP A 41 -2.76 21.65 -3.49
CA TRP A 41 -2.57 20.60 -4.49
C TRP A 41 -1.34 20.87 -5.35
N ALA A 42 -0.48 19.86 -5.52
CA ALA A 42 0.71 20.01 -6.36
C ALA A 42 0.42 20.37 -7.83
N SER A 43 -0.74 19.95 -8.36
CA SER A 43 -1.11 20.21 -9.76
C SER A 43 -1.79 21.56 -10.00
N GLY A 44 -2.39 22.17 -8.98
CA GLY A 44 -3.32 23.30 -9.15
C GLY A 44 -4.56 23.00 -10.02
N LYS A 45 -4.83 21.72 -10.31
CA LYS A 45 -5.87 21.28 -11.25
C LYS A 45 -6.73 20.16 -10.68
N TYR A 46 -7.96 20.08 -11.15
CA TYR A 46 -8.92 19.07 -10.72
C TYR A 46 -9.82 18.58 -11.85
N VAL A 47 -10.63 17.57 -11.56
CA VAL A 47 -11.73 17.13 -12.40
C VAL A 47 -12.97 16.91 -11.53
N ASN A 48 -14.15 17.21 -12.06
CA ASN A 48 -15.41 16.78 -11.45
C ASN A 48 -15.66 15.32 -11.83
N ARG A 49 -15.77 14.46 -10.81
CA ARG A 49 -16.14 13.06 -10.99
C ARG A 49 -17.55 12.83 -10.48
N GLN A 50 -18.31 12.01 -11.18
CA GLN A 50 -19.56 11.51 -10.63
C GLN A 50 -19.26 10.49 -9.53
N ASP A 51 -19.66 10.80 -8.29
CA ASP A 51 -19.58 9.85 -7.18
C ASP A 51 -20.72 8.83 -7.29
N SER A 52 -20.37 7.54 -7.24
CA SER A 52 -21.35 6.48 -7.45
C SER A 52 -22.34 6.32 -6.30
N TYR A 53 -22.00 6.79 -5.10
CA TYR A 53 -22.83 6.71 -3.89
C TYR A 53 -23.72 7.96 -3.74
N LEU A 54 -23.11 9.15 -3.82
CA LEU A 54 -23.79 10.43 -3.67
C LEU A 54 -24.59 10.83 -4.92
N LYS A 55 -24.35 10.18 -6.07
CA LYS A 55 -25.00 10.47 -7.36
C LYS A 55 -24.84 11.92 -7.81
N MET A 56 -23.79 12.60 -7.35
CA MET A 56 -23.48 13.98 -7.69
C MET A 56 -22.04 14.12 -8.19
N GLU A 57 -21.76 15.23 -8.85
CA GLU A 57 -20.38 15.58 -9.18
C GLU A 57 -19.64 16.06 -7.93
N VAL A 58 -18.45 15.51 -7.72
CA VAL A 58 -17.54 15.90 -6.65
C VAL A 58 -16.19 16.29 -7.24
N PRO A 59 -15.57 17.37 -6.76
CA PRO A 59 -14.25 17.78 -7.22
C PRO A 59 -13.16 16.84 -6.70
N VAL A 60 -12.29 16.39 -7.58
CA VAL A 60 -11.14 15.53 -7.27
C VAL A 60 -9.88 16.12 -7.89
N CYS A 61 -8.88 16.44 -7.05
CA CYS A 61 -7.61 16.98 -7.54
C CYS A 61 -6.91 16.00 -8.49
N ALA A 62 -6.14 16.52 -9.46
CA ALA A 62 -5.47 15.69 -10.46
C ALA A 62 -4.61 14.54 -9.85
N PRO A 63 -3.82 14.77 -8.78
CA PRO A 63 -3.12 13.70 -8.06
C PRO A 63 -4.00 12.54 -7.63
N CYS A 64 -5.15 12.83 -7.01
CA CYS A 64 -6.10 11.80 -6.59
C CYS A 64 -6.78 11.13 -7.78
N ASN A 65 -7.15 11.92 -8.80
CA ASN A 65 -7.84 11.43 -9.99
C ASN A 65 -6.98 10.45 -10.79
N ALA A 66 -5.66 10.60 -10.76
CA ALA A 66 -4.72 9.73 -11.46
C ALA A 66 -4.87 8.25 -11.08
N LEU A 67 -5.27 7.96 -9.84
CA LEU A 67 -5.50 6.59 -9.37
C LEU A 67 -6.71 5.90 -10.02
N PHE A 68 -7.61 6.67 -10.62
CA PHE A 68 -8.85 6.19 -11.23
C PHE A 68 -8.79 6.17 -12.76
N LEU A 69 -7.81 6.84 -13.36
CA LEU A 69 -7.67 6.93 -14.81
C LEU A 69 -7.33 5.56 -15.41
N GLY A 70 -8.04 5.18 -16.47
CA GLY A 70 -7.63 4.07 -17.33
C GLY A 70 -6.68 4.60 -18.39
N THR A 71 -5.51 3.99 -18.53
CA THR A 71 -4.46 4.45 -19.44
C THR A 71 -3.78 3.28 -20.14
N GLN A 72 -3.41 3.47 -21.41
CA GLN A 72 -2.64 2.49 -22.16
C GLN A 72 -1.27 2.25 -21.54
N ARG A 73 -0.73 3.22 -20.78
CA ARG A 73 0.56 3.12 -20.06
C ARG A 73 0.60 2.02 -19.01
N LEU A 74 -0.56 1.50 -18.62
CA LEU A 74 -0.74 0.36 -17.71
C LEU A 74 -1.17 -0.91 -18.46
N GLY A 75 -1.02 -0.91 -19.78
CA GLY A 75 -1.43 -2.00 -20.66
C GLY A 75 -2.92 -2.04 -20.95
N ILE A 76 -3.36 -3.17 -21.51
CA ILE A 76 -4.75 -3.43 -21.88
C ILE A 76 -5.34 -4.47 -20.94
N GLU A 77 -6.52 -4.15 -20.39
CA GLU A 77 -7.23 -5.05 -19.48
C GLU A 77 -8.11 -6.05 -20.25
N LYS A 78 -8.74 -5.58 -21.33
CA LYS A 78 -9.65 -6.37 -22.18
C LYS A 78 -9.51 -5.95 -23.65
N GLY A 79 -9.62 -6.91 -24.56
CA GLY A 79 -9.50 -6.71 -26.00
C GLY A 79 -8.11 -7.06 -26.54
N THR A 80 -7.77 -6.53 -27.71
CA THR A 80 -6.45 -6.68 -28.34
C THR A 80 -5.79 -5.30 -28.48
N GLN A 81 -4.53 -5.25 -28.94
CA GLN A 81 -3.83 -4.00 -29.19
C GLN A 81 -4.55 -3.13 -30.23
N GLU A 82 -5.10 -3.75 -31.27
CA GLU A 82 -5.79 -3.06 -32.36
C GLU A 82 -7.21 -2.64 -31.97
N LYS A 83 -7.81 -3.31 -30.98
CA LYS A 83 -9.17 -3.05 -30.48
C LYS A 83 -9.22 -3.18 -28.95
N PRO A 84 -8.68 -2.20 -28.20
CA PRO A 84 -8.76 -2.21 -26.75
C PRO A 84 -10.22 -1.98 -26.33
N ALA A 85 -10.77 -2.92 -25.58
CA ALA A 85 -12.09 -2.80 -24.95
C ALA A 85 -12.00 -2.14 -23.56
N GLY A 86 -10.79 -2.03 -22.99
CA GLY A 86 -10.53 -1.32 -21.75
C GLY A 86 -9.05 -1.21 -21.43
N PHE A 87 -8.62 -0.01 -21.04
CA PHE A 87 -7.26 0.25 -20.59
C PHE A 87 -7.03 -0.10 -19.13
N GLY A 88 -5.79 -0.45 -18.80
CA GLY A 88 -5.37 -0.75 -17.44
C GLY A 88 -5.57 0.42 -16.49
N LYS A 89 -5.91 0.11 -15.24
CA LYS A 89 -6.12 1.07 -14.15
C LYS A 89 -5.32 0.62 -12.93
N LEU A 90 -4.73 1.56 -12.19
CA LEU A 90 -4.04 1.23 -10.93
C LEU A 90 -4.95 0.47 -9.95
N GLY A 91 -6.25 0.74 -9.92
CA GLY A 91 -7.22 0.03 -9.06
C GLY A 91 -7.65 -1.35 -9.48
N MET A 92 -7.20 -1.81 -10.64
CA MET A 92 -7.52 -3.15 -11.14
C MET A 92 -6.33 -4.11 -11.07
N LEU A 93 -5.19 -3.61 -10.60
CA LEU A 93 -4.04 -4.38 -10.16
C LEU A 93 -4.29 -4.96 -8.75
N ALA A 94 -5.39 -5.69 -8.58
CA ALA A 94 -5.71 -6.30 -7.28
C ALA A 94 -4.61 -7.31 -6.88
N GLY A 95 -4.13 -7.20 -5.64
CA GLY A 95 -3.00 -8.01 -5.15
C GLY A 95 -1.64 -7.60 -5.73
N CYS A 96 -1.55 -6.44 -6.38
CA CYS A 96 -0.29 -5.82 -6.79
C CYS A 96 0.11 -4.74 -5.79
N GLY A 97 1.41 -4.61 -5.54
CA GLY A 97 1.98 -3.55 -4.72
C GLY A 97 2.51 -2.41 -5.57
N LEU A 98 2.72 -1.25 -4.96
CA LEU A 98 3.43 -0.12 -5.56
C LEU A 98 4.45 0.41 -4.56
N ILE A 99 5.69 0.56 -5.02
CA ILE A 99 6.79 1.17 -4.29
C ILE A 99 7.16 2.45 -5.03
N VAL A 100 7.26 3.56 -4.31
CA VAL A 100 7.77 4.83 -4.84
C VAL A 100 8.87 5.33 -3.92
N THR A 101 10.07 5.51 -4.44
CA THR A 101 11.24 6.07 -3.75
C THR A 101 11.65 7.39 -4.39
N ALA A 102 12.68 8.04 -3.84
CA ALA A 102 13.22 9.25 -4.45
C ALA A 102 13.83 9.00 -5.84
N LYS A 103 14.24 7.76 -6.13
CA LYS A 103 14.94 7.38 -7.37
C LYS A 103 14.05 6.65 -8.39
N GLU A 104 13.14 5.79 -7.93
CA GLU A 104 12.34 4.97 -8.83
C GLU A 104 10.94 4.65 -8.30
N SER A 105 10.07 4.27 -9.24
CA SER A 105 8.73 3.77 -8.96
C SER A 105 8.60 2.36 -9.55
N ILE A 106 8.12 1.41 -8.75
CA ILE A 106 8.01 0.00 -9.12
C ILE A 106 6.60 -0.50 -8.81
N ILE A 107 5.90 -1.02 -9.82
CA ILE A 107 4.66 -1.77 -9.62
C ILE A 107 5.00 -3.27 -9.49
N LEU A 108 4.68 -3.84 -8.34
CA LEU A 108 4.85 -5.27 -8.04
C LEU A 108 3.62 -6.03 -8.54
N THR A 109 3.79 -6.95 -9.48
CA THR A 109 2.68 -7.65 -10.14
C THR A 109 2.74 -9.16 -9.98
N ASN A 110 1.55 -9.79 -10.02
CA ASN A 110 1.44 -11.23 -10.13
C ASN A 110 1.85 -11.73 -11.53
N PRO A 111 2.24 -13.01 -11.69
CA PRO A 111 2.55 -13.60 -12.98
C PRO A 111 1.44 -13.39 -14.02
N GLY A 112 1.82 -13.04 -15.26
CA GLY A 112 0.90 -12.83 -16.39
C GLY A 112 0.59 -11.36 -16.72
N TRP A 113 0.92 -10.41 -15.82
CA TRP A 113 0.75 -8.97 -16.11
C TRP A 113 1.65 -8.45 -17.23
N HIS A 114 2.82 -9.06 -17.45
CA HIS A 114 3.70 -8.74 -18.58
C HIS A 114 3.01 -8.83 -19.94
N LYS A 115 2.07 -9.78 -20.11
CA LYS A 115 1.30 -9.93 -21.37
C LYS A 115 0.32 -8.79 -21.60
N ARG A 116 -0.20 -8.20 -20.53
CA ARG A 116 -1.15 -7.07 -20.62
C ARG A 116 -0.40 -5.78 -20.92
N ILE A 117 0.81 -5.65 -20.38
CA ILE A 117 1.63 -4.45 -20.49
C ILE A 117 2.50 -4.44 -21.73
N SER A 118 2.78 -5.60 -22.34
CA SER A 118 3.46 -5.66 -23.65
C SER A 118 2.73 -4.91 -24.77
N TYR A 119 1.46 -4.56 -24.57
CA TYR A 119 0.67 -3.73 -25.49
C TYR A 119 0.83 -2.20 -25.26
N SER A 120 1.69 -1.80 -24.33
CA SER A 120 1.99 -0.41 -24.00
C SER A 120 3.35 0.00 -24.53
N ASP A 121 3.37 0.94 -25.47
CA ASP A 121 4.63 1.51 -26.01
C ASP A 121 5.29 2.51 -25.04
N ASN A 122 4.58 2.92 -23.99
CA ASN A 122 5.05 3.90 -23.01
C ASN A 122 4.60 3.53 -21.59
N VAL A 123 5.23 2.50 -21.01
CA VAL A 123 4.87 1.97 -19.69
C VAL A 123 5.07 3.04 -18.60
N LEU A 124 4.11 3.17 -17.68
CA LEU A 124 4.12 4.20 -16.64
C LEU A 124 5.37 4.16 -15.75
N CYS A 125 5.81 2.96 -15.37
CA CYS A 125 7.05 2.74 -14.63
C CYS A 125 7.51 1.29 -14.74
N ARG A 126 8.63 0.98 -14.09
CA ARG A 126 9.13 -0.39 -14.00
C ARG A 126 8.08 -1.30 -13.36
N LEU A 127 7.97 -2.51 -13.91
CA LEU A 127 7.16 -3.58 -13.34
C LEU A 127 8.07 -4.69 -12.88
N GLU A 128 7.82 -5.16 -11.68
CA GLU A 128 8.51 -6.30 -11.13
C GLU A 128 7.49 -7.43 -10.92
N MET A 129 7.74 -8.58 -11.54
CA MET A 129 6.91 -9.75 -11.30
C MET A 129 7.39 -10.45 -10.03
N VAL A 130 6.52 -10.51 -9.04
CA VAL A 130 6.81 -11.23 -7.79
C VAL A 130 6.35 -12.69 -7.97
N SER A 131 7.24 -13.52 -8.54
CA SER A 131 7.05 -14.97 -8.65
C SER A 131 7.85 -15.70 -7.56
N GLY A 132 7.18 -16.48 -6.72
CA GLY A 132 7.84 -17.24 -5.64
C GLY A 132 8.24 -16.40 -4.41
N LYS A 133 8.01 -15.09 -4.44
CA LYS A 133 8.01 -14.17 -3.29
C LYS A 133 6.74 -13.34 -3.35
N SER A 134 6.20 -12.96 -2.20
CA SER A 134 5.11 -11.99 -2.11
C SER A 134 5.61 -10.57 -2.36
N ALA A 135 4.69 -9.67 -2.75
CA ALA A 135 5.00 -8.24 -2.86
C ALA A 135 5.58 -7.65 -1.57
N PHE A 136 5.16 -8.20 -0.43
CA PHE A 136 5.66 -7.81 0.88
C PHE A 136 7.12 -8.25 1.10
N GLU A 137 7.46 -9.51 0.80
CA GLU A 137 8.85 -9.99 0.90
C GLU A 137 9.80 -9.21 0.00
N TYR A 138 9.33 -8.77 -1.18
CA TYR A 138 10.11 -7.92 -2.07
C TYR A 138 10.48 -6.59 -1.42
N ILE A 139 9.49 -5.85 -0.88
CA ILE A 139 9.78 -4.56 -0.24
C ILE A 139 10.65 -4.73 1.02
N VAL A 140 10.45 -5.79 1.82
CA VAL A 140 11.31 -6.04 2.98
C VAL A 140 12.76 -6.28 2.58
N ALA A 141 13.00 -7.01 1.48
CA ALA A 141 14.34 -7.18 0.94
C ALA A 141 14.92 -5.87 0.41
N LEU A 142 14.12 -5.08 -0.31
CA LEU A 142 14.53 -3.77 -0.82
C LEU A 142 14.89 -2.79 0.31
N MET A 143 14.10 -2.75 1.39
CA MET A 143 14.34 -1.88 2.55
C MET A 143 15.74 -2.08 3.17
N LYS A 144 16.31 -3.29 3.08
CA LYS A 144 17.66 -3.61 3.56
C LYS A 144 18.78 -3.02 2.68
N THR A 145 18.46 -2.59 1.47
CA THR A 145 19.42 -2.04 0.50
C THR A 145 19.23 -0.54 0.25
N LEU A 146 18.22 0.09 0.85
CA LEU A 146 17.97 1.52 0.67
C LEU A 146 18.92 2.35 1.53
N GLU A 147 19.44 3.42 0.94
CA GLU A 147 20.26 4.42 1.63
C GLU A 147 19.39 5.58 2.14
N PRO A 148 19.89 6.41 3.08
CA PRO A 148 19.13 7.56 3.58
C PRO A 148 18.59 8.50 2.49
N ALA A 149 19.28 8.61 1.35
CA ALA A 149 18.87 9.42 0.21
C ALA A 149 17.71 8.84 -0.61
N ASP A 150 17.32 7.58 -0.39
CA ASP A 150 16.20 6.93 -1.07
C ASP A 150 14.85 7.24 -0.43
N PHE A 151 14.87 7.78 0.79
CA PHE A 151 13.68 8.17 1.55
C PHE A 151 13.18 9.57 1.13
N PRO A 152 11.86 9.84 1.22
CA PRO A 152 10.82 8.95 1.74
C PRO A 152 10.43 7.84 0.75
N VAL A 153 10.01 6.70 1.30
CA VAL A 153 9.43 5.59 0.55
C VAL A 153 7.92 5.58 0.77
N LEU A 154 7.14 5.54 -0.31
CA LEU A 154 5.72 5.27 -0.27
C LEU A 154 5.48 3.84 -0.75
N TYR A 155 5.08 2.96 0.17
CA TYR A 155 4.69 1.59 -0.15
C TYR A 155 3.18 1.42 -0.01
N ILE A 156 2.54 1.05 -1.11
CA ILE A 156 1.12 0.69 -1.17
C ILE A 156 1.05 -0.83 -1.37
N SER A 157 0.55 -1.53 -0.36
CA SER A 157 0.48 -3.00 -0.37
C SER A 157 -0.69 -3.53 -1.19
N ASP A 158 -1.75 -2.74 -1.34
CA ASP A 158 -2.86 -3.01 -2.23
C ASP A 158 -3.40 -1.72 -2.82
N LEU A 159 -3.27 -1.58 -4.14
CA LEU A 159 -3.84 -0.44 -4.85
C LEU A 159 -5.38 -0.48 -4.79
N GLY A 160 -6.02 -1.65 -4.81
CA GLY A 160 -7.45 -1.83 -4.55
C GLY A 160 -8.45 -0.94 -5.34
N ARG A 161 -9.75 -1.15 -5.11
CA ARG A 161 -10.83 -0.35 -5.73
C ARG A 161 -11.22 0.89 -4.92
N LYS A 162 -10.95 0.89 -3.61
CA LYS A 162 -11.30 1.93 -2.64
C LYS A 162 -10.24 3.04 -2.60
N LYS A 163 -10.20 3.85 -3.65
CA LYS A 163 -9.13 4.84 -3.86
C LYS A 163 -9.19 6.02 -2.92
N ALA A 164 -10.38 6.50 -2.57
CA ALA A 164 -10.52 7.61 -1.64
C ALA A 164 -9.98 7.22 -0.26
N GLU A 165 -10.34 6.03 0.22
CA GLU A 165 -9.84 5.49 1.48
C GLU A 165 -8.33 5.22 1.43
N LEU A 166 -7.82 4.67 0.31
CA LEU A 166 -6.38 4.50 0.11
C LEU A 166 -5.64 5.84 0.25
N VAL A 167 -6.11 6.89 -0.42
CA VAL A 167 -5.49 8.23 -0.39
C VAL A 167 -5.39 8.75 1.04
N LYS A 168 -6.44 8.60 1.86
CA LYS A 168 -6.46 9.03 3.26
C LYS A 168 -5.47 8.25 4.14
N ASN A 169 -5.11 7.04 3.74
CA ASN A 169 -4.19 6.17 4.47
C ASN A 169 -2.76 6.20 3.93
N LEU A 170 -2.45 7.05 2.94
CA LEU A 170 -1.08 7.15 2.44
C LEU A 170 -0.19 7.81 3.49
N VAL A 171 0.89 7.12 3.83
CA VAL A 171 1.88 7.58 4.81
C VAL A 171 3.26 7.18 4.33
N TYR A 172 4.24 8.06 4.51
CA TYR A 172 5.62 7.75 4.16
C TYR A 172 6.28 6.83 5.17
N THR A 173 7.10 5.94 4.65
CA THR A 173 8.22 5.39 5.38
C THR A 173 9.39 6.36 5.28
N THR A 174 10.00 6.74 6.41
CA THR A 174 11.03 7.78 6.50
C THR A 174 12.42 7.25 6.86
N ASP A 175 12.53 6.00 7.27
CA ASP A 175 13.80 5.36 7.61
C ASP A 175 13.78 3.86 7.28
N SER A 176 14.95 3.21 7.32
CA SER A 176 15.13 1.82 6.94
C SER A 176 14.79 0.79 8.01
N LYS A 177 14.41 1.20 9.23
CA LYS A 177 14.07 0.29 10.34
C LYS A 177 12.59 -0.05 10.37
N VAL A 178 11.78 0.81 9.77
CA VAL A 178 10.32 0.74 9.80
C VAL A 178 9.83 0.66 8.37
N LEU A 179 8.80 -0.15 8.11
CA LEU A 179 8.05 -0.10 6.87
C LEU A 179 6.60 0.28 7.19
N ILE A 180 6.06 1.25 6.46
CA ILE A 180 4.64 1.59 6.50
C ILE A 180 3.97 1.05 5.24
N ALA A 181 3.09 0.06 5.41
CA ALA A 181 2.34 -0.57 4.33
C ALA A 181 0.95 0.05 4.21
N CYS A 182 0.74 0.87 3.19
CA CYS A 182 -0.50 1.60 2.97
C CYS A 182 -1.53 0.77 2.20
N SER A 183 -2.79 0.82 2.62
CA SER A 183 -3.92 0.20 1.92
C SER A 183 -5.20 1.01 2.15
N ALA A 184 -6.27 0.67 1.44
CA ALA A 184 -7.59 1.23 1.72
C ALA A 184 -8.13 0.89 3.13
N ASN A 185 -7.58 -0.11 3.81
CA ASN A 185 -8.00 -0.51 5.16
C ASN A 185 -7.17 0.12 6.28
N GLY A 186 -6.18 0.95 5.93
CA GLY A 186 -5.28 1.60 6.88
C GLY A 186 -3.81 1.50 6.46
N ALA A 187 -2.96 2.18 7.22
CA ALA A 187 -1.51 2.11 7.13
C ALA A 187 -1.00 1.21 8.27
N ALA A 188 -0.38 0.09 7.93
CA ALA A 188 0.21 -0.81 8.92
C ALA A 188 1.69 -0.47 9.12
N ARG A 189 2.07 -0.15 10.36
CA ARG A 189 3.45 0.10 10.73
C ARG A 189 4.14 -1.21 11.10
N ILE A 190 5.30 -1.46 10.52
CA ILE A 190 6.03 -2.73 10.66
C ILE A 190 7.46 -2.43 11.09
N ASP A 191 7.82 -2.88 12.28
CA ASP A 191 9.21 -2.88 12.74
C ASP A 191 9.95 -4.05 12.07
N LEU A 192 10.98 -3.74 11.28
CA LEU A 192 11.70 -4.74 10.48
C LEU A 192 12.62 -5.62 11.32
N ALA A 193 13.11 -5.14 12.48
CA ALA A 193 13.90 -5.94 13.40
C ALA A 193 13.02 -6.96 14.11
N LEU A 194 11.86 -6.52 14.61
CA LEU A 194 10.88 -7.42 15.21
C LEU A 194 10.35 -8.45 14.21
N LEU A 195 10.08 -8.03 12.97
CA LEU A 195 9.66 -8.94 11.91
C LEU A 195 10.68 -10.06 11.69
N ASP A 196 11.97 -9.74 11.62
CA ASP A 196 13.05 -10.71 11.45
C ASP A 196 13.12 -11.70 12.63
N GLU A 197 12.94 -11.23 13.86
CA GLU A 197 12.87 -12.08 15.05
C GLU A 197 11.66 -13.03 15.02
N LEU A 198 10.48 -12.52 14.64
CA LEU A 198 9.25 -13.33 14.53
C LEU A 198 9.40 -14.39 13.43
N GLN A 199 9.99 -14.04 12.28
CA GLN A 199 10.26 -14.99 11.19
C GLN A 199 11.23 -16.08 11.62
N LYS A 200 12.32 -15.72 12.32
CA LYS A 200 13.27 -16.70 12.89
C LYS A 200 12.57 -17.63 13.87
N PHE A 201 11.72 -17.11 14.74
CA PHE A 201 10.95 -17.92 15.68
C PHE A 201 9.99 -18.89 14.96
N ALA A 202 9.28 -18.41 13.92
CA ALA A 202 8.38 -19.23 13.11
C ALA A 202 9.09 -20.39 12.39
N VAL A 203 10.31 -20.15 11.92
CA VAL A 203 11.14 -21.17 11.26
C VAL A 203 11.71 -22.17 12.27
N ASN A 204 12.26 -21.69 13.39
CA ASN A 204 12.97 -22.53 14.36
C ASN A 204 12.03 -23.37 15.24
N ASP A 205 10.85 -22.87 15.59
CA ASP A 205 9.87 -23.59 16.41
C ASP A 205 8.43 -23.36 15.90
N LYS A 206 8.09 -24.07 14.82
CA LYS A 206 6.78 -24.00 14.17
C LYS A 206 5.61 -24.32 15.12
N LYS A 207 5.81 -25.22 16.08
CA LYS A 207 4.75 -25.65 17.02
C LYS A 207 4.45 -24.53 18.02
N SER A 208 5.50 -23.96 18.63
CA SER A 208 5.33 -22.83 19.55
C SER A 208 4.86 -21.58 18.82
N TRP A 209 5.35 -21.32 17.61
CA TRP A 209 4.86 -20.23 16.77
C TRP A 209 3.35 -20.31 16.50
N THR A 210 2.84 -21.49 16.12
CA THR A 210 1.41 -21.67 15.86
C THR A 210 0.57 -21.34 17.09
N LYS A 211 1.02 -21.78 18.28
CA LYS A 211 0.35 -21.46 19.55
C LYS A 211 0.45 -19.96 19.86
N PHE A 212 1.63 -19.37 19.74
CA PHE A 212 1.89 -17.95 19.96
C PHE A 212 1.00 -17.07 19.08
N LYS A 213 1.02 -17.30 17.76
CA LYS A 213 0.18 -16.59 16.78
C LYS A 213 -1.30 -16.67 17.12
N ARG A 214 -1.79 -17.84 17.54
CA ARG A 214 -3.18 -18.00 18.00
C ARG A 214 -3.47 -17.15 19.23
N PHE A 215 -2.62 -17.20 20.26
CA PHE A 215 -2.81 -16.40 21.47
C PHE A 215 -2.80 -14.89 21.17
N ILE A 216 -1.86 -14.41 20.35
CA ILE A 216 -1.84 -13.00 19.95
C ILE A 216 -3.10 -12.61 19.19
N ASN A 217 -3.58 -13.45 18.27
CA ASN A 217 -4.81 -13.20 17.54
C ASN A 217 -6.03 -13.17 18.47
N ASP A 218 -6.19 -14.15 19.35
CA ASP A 218 -7.33 -14.23 20.26
C ASP A 218 -7.33 -13.07 21.26
N ALA A 219 -6.16 -12.68 21.78
CA ALA A 219 -6.02 -11.52 22.65
C ALA A 219 -6.35 -10.21 21.90
N SER A 220 -5.90 -10.06 20.66
CA SER A 220 -6.16 -8.87 19.83
C SER A 220 -7.64 -8.73 19.44
N HIS A 221 -8.41 -9.82 19.43
CA HIS A 221 -9.86 -9.81 19.24
C HIS A 221 -10.65 -9.80 20.56
N GLY A 222 -9.99 -9.68 21.71
CA GLY A 222 -10.63 -9.67 23.03
C GLY A 222 -11.25 -10.99 23.48
N ARG A 223 -10.88 -12.12 22.86
CA ARG A 223 -11.41 -13.45 23.19
C ARG A 223 -10.75 -14.06 24.44
N ILE A 224 -9.53 -13.64 24.72
CA ILE A 224 -8.78 -14.01 25.92
C ILE A 224 -8.20 -12.75 26.55
N SER A 225 -8.05 -12.76 27.88
CA SER A 225 -7.37 -11.71 28.63
C SER A 225 -5.90 -12.08 28.87
N PRO A 226 -5.05 -11.11 29.26
CA PRO A 226 -3.71 -11.43 29.74
C PRO A 226 -3.68 -12.38 30.94
N SER A 227 -4.78 -12.51 31.70
CA SER A 227 -4.90 -13.42 32.84
C SER A 227 -5.37 -14.84 32.46
N ASP A 228 -5.55 -15.14 31.18
CA ASP A 228 -5.92 -16.48 30.71
C ASP A 228 -4.87 -17.52 31.15
N GLU A 229 -5.32 -18.58 31.83
CA GLU A 229 -4.43 -19.60 32.43
C GLU A 229 -3.58 -20.29 31.36
N LYS A 230 -4.17 -20.63 30.20
CA LYS A 230 -3.45 -21.31 29.12
C LYS A 230 -2.41 -20.41 28.48
N LEU A 231 -2.68 -19.12 28.38
CA LEU A 231 -1.71 -18.12 27.95
C LEU A 231 -0.56 -18.02 28.95
N GLN A 232 -0.85 -17.91 30.25
CA GLN A 232 0.17 -17.82 31.30
C GLN A 232 1.05 -19.07 31.35
N GLU A 233 0.47 -20.26 31.32
CA GLU A 233 1.20 -21.52 31.25
C GLU A 233 2.12 -21.58 30.02
N PHE A 234 1.60 -21.20 28.85
CA PHE A 234 2.39 -21.20 27.62
C PHE A 234 3.57 -20.22 27.69
N MET A 235 3.35 -19.01 28.23
CA MET A 235 4.40 -18.01 28.37
C MET A 235 5.46 -18.40 29.42
N ALA A 236 5.05 -19.14 30.48
CA ALA A 236 5.97 -19.63 31.50
C ALA A 236 6.95 -20.69 30.96
N ILE A 237 6.47 -21.58 30.08
CA ILE A 237 7.30 -22.65 29.48
C ILE A 237 8.01 -22.23 28.19
N SER A 238 7.70 -21.05 27.65
CA SER A 238 8.31 -20.52 26.43
C SER A 238 8.85 -19.10 26.64
N PRO A 239 10.08 -18.98 27.21
CA PRO A 239 10.72 -17.68 27.47
C PRO A 239 10.83 -16.80 26.21
N GLU A 240 11.07 -17.42 25.06
CA GLU A 240 11.15 -16.72 23.77
C GLU A 240 9.80 -16.14 23.33
N SER A 241 8.70 -16.89 23.50
CA SER A 241 7.36 -16.37 23.25
C SER A 241 7.05 -15.17 24.15
N LEU A 242 7.42 -15.24 25.43
CA LEU A 242 7.22 -14.13 26.37
C LEU A 242 8.07 -12.90 25.97
N ARG A 243 9.31 -13.11 25.56
CA ARG A 243 10.21 -12.06 25.08
C ARG A 243 9.62 -11.36 23.85
N LEU A 244 9.20 -12.13 22.83
CA LEU A 244 8.59 -11.60 21.62
C LEU A 244 7.25 -10.90 21.89
N ALA A 245 6.42 -11.44 22.79
CA ALA A 245 5.16 -10.81 23.20
C ALA A 245 5.35 -9.39 23.75
N ARG A 246 6.45 -9.16 24.47
CA ARG A 246 6.80 -7.85 25.05
C ARG A 246 7.30 -6.84 24.00
N LEU A 247 7.81 -7.33 22.87
CA LEU A 247 8.27 -6.48 21.76
C LEU A 247 7.14 -6.12 20.80
N LEU A 248 6.02 -6.84 20.82
CA LEU A 248 4.87 -6.54 19.99
C LEU A 248 4.33 -5.12 20.27
N PRO A 249 3.87 -4.40 19.23
CA PRO A 249 3.27 -3.08 19.39
C PRO A 249 2.05 -3.12 20.30
N ALA A 250 1.68 -2.01 20.95
CA ALA A 250 0.50 -1.98 21.82
C ALA A 250 -0.81 -2.16 21.02
N ASP A 251 -0.87 -1.58 19.81
CA ASP A 251 -2.05 -1.59 18.94
C ASP A 251 -2.39 -3.02 18.44
N PRO A 252 -3.60 -3.54 18.73
CA PRO A 252 -4.07 -4.83 18.22
C PRO A 252 -4.02 -4.97 16.69
N HIS A 253 -4.28 -3.91 15.93
CA HIS A 253 -4.27 -3.97 14.46
C HIS A 253 -2.85 -4.16 13.91
N GLU A 254 -1.86 -3.50 14.51
CA GLU A 254 -0.45 -3.69 14.15
C GLU A 254 0.03 -5.11 14.48
N LYS A 255 -0.36 -5.65 15.65
CA LYS A 255 -0.09 -7.06 16.00
C LYS A 255 -0.65 -8.01 14.95
N LEU A 256 -1.93 -7.84 14.59
CA LEU A 256 -2.61 -8.68 13.61
C LEU A 256 -1.97 -8.56 12.22
N ALA A 257 -1.51 -7.38 11.83
CA ALA A 257 -0.77 -7.18 10.58
C ALA A 257 0.53 -7.99 10.57
N LEU A 258 1.35 -7.89 11.63
CA LEU A 258 2.58 -8.69 11.78
C LEU A 258 2.28 -10.20 11.74
N MET A 259 1.25 -10.65 12.44
CA MET A 259 0.86 -12.07 12.45
C MET A 259 0.37 -12.56 11.08
N ARG A 260 -0.17 -11.70 10.21
CA ARG A 260 -0.56 -12.10 8.84
C ARG A 260 0.62 -12.22 7.91
N ILE A 261 1.67 -11.45 8.17
CA ILE A 261 2.89 -11.40 7.38
C ILE A 261 3.79 -12.62 7.64
N VAL A 262 3.90 -13.04 8.90
CA VAL A 262 4.70 -14.19 9.35
C VAL A 262 3.90 -15.49 9.32
#